data_AF-A0A2G2M961-F1
#
_entry.id   AF-A0A2G2M961-F1
#
_cell.length_a   1.000
_cell.length_b   1.000
_cell.length_c   1.000
_cell.angle_alpha   90.00
_cell.angle_beta   90.00
_cell.angle_gamma   90.00
#
_symmetry.space_group_name_H-M   'P 1'
#
loop_
_entity.id
_entity.type
_entity.pdbx_description
1 polymer ?
#
loop_
_entity_poly.entity_id
_entity_poly.type
_entity_poly.pdbx_seq_one_letter_code
_entity_poly.pdbx_strand_id
1 'polypeptide(L)'
;MTASKRDWFVYIIEADNGHFYTGITTNLDRRFNEHKTKQGGARFFHTSSAKKMVYHEPHPDRSSASKRESAIKKLSRKNKIQLITQK
;
A
#
# COMPACT_ATOMS: atom_id res chain seq x y z
N MET A 1 -28.73 -6.63 -10.79
CA MET A 1 -27.86 -7.44 -9.90
C MET A 1 -26.46 -6.87 -9.98
N THR A 2 -26.15 -5.89 -9.14
CA THR A 2 -24.88 -5.16 -9.11
C THR A 2 -23.84 -6.04 -8.42
N ALA A 3 -23.04 -6.76 -9.19
CA ALA A 3 -21.82 -7.36 -8.66
C ALA A 3 -20.94 -6.22 -8.17
N SER A 4 -20.84 -6.06 -6.85
CA SER A 4 -19.93 -5.15 -6.19
C SER A 4 -18.51 -5.49 -6.64
N LYS A 5 -18.01 -4.75 -7.63
CA LYS A 5 -16.61 -4.79 -8.04
C LYS A 5 -15.79 -4.61 -6.78
N ARG A 6 -15.04 -5.65 -6.39
CA ARG A 6 -14.06 -5.52 -5.31
C ARG A 6 -12.89 -4.75 -5.88
N ASP A 7 -12.94 -3.43 -5.73
CA ASP A 7 -11.84 -2.57 -6.12
C ASP A 7 -10.57 -3.00 -5.36
N TRP A 8 -9.48 -3.09 -6.11
CA TRP A 8 -8.17 -3.35 -5.58
C TRP A 8 -7.48 -2.04 -5.30
N PHE A 9 -6.95 -1.90 -4.10
CA PHE A 9 -6.24 -0.71 -3.68
C PHE A 9 -4.74 -0.97 -3.67
N VAL A 10 -3.97 -0.11 -4.32
CA VAL A 10 -2.52 -0.03 -4.16
C VAL A 10 -2.26 0.96 -3.05
N TYR A 11 -1.43 0.62 -2.07
CA TYR A 11 -1.12 1.50 -0.95
C TYR A 11 0.38 1.59 -0.69
N ILE A 12 0.77 2.70 -0.10
CA ILE A 12 2.13 2.95 0.39
C ILE A 12 2.05 3.29 1.88
N ILE A 13 2.82 2.56 2.67
CA ILE A 13 3.02 2.82 4.09
C ILE A 13 4.45 3.26 4.30
N GLU A 14 4.61 4.37 5.00
CA GLU A 14 5.90 4.79 5.52
C GLU A 14 6.16 4.03 6.81
N ALA A 15 7.30 3.35 6.88
CA ALA A 15 7.82 2.73 8.09
C ALA A 15 8.68 3.73 8.87
N ASP A 16 8.88 3.49 10.16
CA ASP A 16 9.57 4.45 11.02
C ASP A 16 11.05 4.66 10.66
N ASN A 17 11.69 3.66 10.06
CA ASN A 17 13.03 3.75 9.46
C ASN A 17 13.08 4.60 8.17
N GLY A 18 11.98 5.24 7.78
CA GLY A 18 11.84 6.03 6.57
C GLY A 18 11.75 5.20 5.29
N HIS A 19 11.62 3.87 5.36
CA HIS A 19 11.36 3.05 4.18
C HIS A 19 9.90 3.11 3.75
N PHE A 20 9.66 2.98 2.45
CA PHE A 20 8.32 2.92 1.88
C PHE A 20 7.97 1.50 1.50
N TYR A 21 6.98 0.93 2.19
CA TYR A 21 6.39 -0.35 1.86
C TYR A 21 5.22 -0.15 0.90
N THR A 22 5.24 -0.87 -0.22
CA THR A 22 4.22 -0.80 -1.26
C THR A 22 3.53 -2.14 -1.36
N GLY A 23 2.20 -2.16 -1.35
CA GLY A 23 1.43 -3.39 -1.50
C GLY A 23 0.07 -3.14 -2.14
N ILE A 24 -0.63 -4.24 -2.44
CA ILE A 24 -2.01 -4.20 -2.92
C ILE A 24 -2.95 -4.93 -1.94
N THR A 25 -4.19 -4.48 -1.82
CA THR A 25 -5.21 -5.10 -0.98
C THR A 25 -6.59 -4.79 -1.53
N THR A 26 -7.58 -5.64 -1.28
CA THR A 26 -9.00 -5.32 -1.56
C THR A 26 -9.67 -4.62 -0.38
N ASN A 27 -9.03 -4.59 0.79
CA ASN A 27 -9.55 -3.99 1.99
C ASN A 27 -8.42 -3.28 2.74
N LEU A 28 -8.38 -1.94 2.67
CA LEU A 28 -7.33 -1.12 3.28
C LEU A 28 -7.42 -1.14 4.80
N ASP A 29 -8.61 -0.99 5.37
CA ASP A 29 -8.84 -0.97 6.82
C ASP A 29 -8.37 -2.24 7.49
N ARG A 30 -8.76 -3.40 6.94
CA ARG A 30 -8.32 -4.71 7.45
C ARG A 30 -6.80 -4.82 7.41
N ARG A 31 -6.17 -4.43 6.29
CA ARG A 31 -4.72 -4.52 6.11
C ARG A 31 -3.95 -3.55 6.99
N PHE A 32 -4.44 -2.33 7.17
CA PHE A 32 -3.83 -1.36 8.05
C PHE A 32 -3.91 -1.82 9.50
N ASN A 33 -5.04 -2.39 9.91
CA ASN A 33 -5.19 -2.97 11.24
C ASN A 33 -4.25 -4.16 11.46
N GLU A 34 -4.12 -5.09 10.50
CA GLU A 34 -3.15 -6.20 10.53
C GLU A 34 -1.69 -5.72 10.70
N HIS A 35 -1.31 -4.63 10.02
CA HIS A 35 0.01 -4.02 10.18
C HIS A 35 0.18 -3.33 11.53
N LYS A 36 -0.88 -2.70 12.05
CA LYS A 36 -0.88 -2.02 13.36
C LYS A 36 -0.80 -3.02 14.53
N THR A 37 -1.55 -4.12 14.45
CA THR A 37 -1.60 -5.16 15.48
C THR A 37 -0.47 -6.17 15.38
N LYS A 38 0.37 -6.08 14.34
CA LYS A 38 1.48 -7.01 14.02
C LYS A 38 1.04 -8.47 13.83
N GLN A 39 -0.26 -8.75 13.77
CA GLN A 39 -0.84 -10.07 13.50
C GLN A 39 -1.28 -10.13 12.04
N GLY A 40 -0.58 -10.92 11.23
CA GLY A 40 -0.88 -11.07 9.79
C GLY A 40 -0.37 -9.92 8.89
N GLY A 41 0.21 -8.88 9.47
CA GLY A 41 0.95 -7.84 8.75
C GLY A 41 2.19 -8.37 8.04
N ALA A 42 2.74 -7.59 7.11
CA ALA A 42 3.98 -7.99 6.44
C ALA A 42 5.11 -8.13 7.47
N ARG A 43 5.91 -9.19 7.36
CA ARG A 43 7.06 -9.46 8.26
C ARG A 43 8.03 -8.26 8.36
N PHE A 44 8.05 -7.41 7.34
CA PHE A 44 8.76 -6.13 7.33
C PHE A 44 8.38 -5.20 8.50
N PHE A 45 7.11 -5.19 8.92
CA PHE A 45 6.63 -4.33 10.01
C PHE A 45 6.86 -4.90 11.42
N HIS A 46 7.40 -6.11 11.54
CA HIS A 46 7.86 -6.64 12.83
C HIS A 46 9.12 -5.93 13.30
N THR A 47 10.06 -5.63 12.38
CA THR A 47 11.32 -4.94 12.69
C THR A 47 11.18 -3.42 12.62
N SER A 48 10.28 -2.89 11.80
CA SER A 48 10.07 -1.44 11.66
C SER A 48 8.59 -1.12 11.63
N SER A 49 8.09 -0.47 12.68
CA SER A 49 6.66 -0.17 12.83
C SER A 49 6.11 0.61 11.64
N ALA A 50 4.89 0.27 11.22
CA ALA A 50 4.12 1.06 10.26
C ALA A 50 3.81 2.43 10.87
N LYS A 51 4.42 3.49 10.36
CA LYS A 51 4.26 4.85 10.89
C LYS A 51 2.96 5.46 10.43
N LYS A 52 2.74 5.50 9.11
CA LYS A 52 1.52 6.05 8.51
C LYS A 52 1.29 5.51 7.10
N MET A 53 0.01 5.39 6.73
CA MET A 53 -0.36 5.21 5.34
C MET A 53 -0.25 6.56 4.64
N VAL A 54 0.66 6.66 3.67
CA VAL A 54 0.97 7.92 2.97
C VAL A 54 0.31 7.99 1.60
N TYR A 55 -0.15 6.86 1.06
CA TYR A 55 -0.78 6.80 -0.25
C TYR A 55 -1.73 5.62 -0.34
N HIS A 56 -2.86 5.80 -1.04
CA HIS A 56 -3.70 4.72 -1.52
C HIS A 56 -4.37 5.09 -2.85
N GLU A 57 -4.54 4.13 -3.74
CA GLU A 57 -5.11 4.31 -5.08
C GLU A 57 -6.02 3.14 -5.44
N PRO A 58 -7.30 3.39 -5.77
CA PRO A 58 -8.23 2.35 -6.22
C PRO A 58 -7.93 1.93 -7.66
N HIS A 59 -8.12 0.65 -7.94
CA HIS A 59 -8.01 0.01 -9.24
C HIS A 59 -9.15 -0.99 -9.44
N PRO A 60 -9.61 -1.17 -10.68
CA PRO A 60 -10.75 -2.02 -10.96
C PRO A 60 -10.46 -3.52 -10.78
N ASP A 61 -9.19 -3.94 -10.89
CA ASP A 61 -8.79 -5.34 -10.93
C ASP A 61 -7.40 -5.56 -10.32
N ARG A 62 -7.15 -6.79 -9.85
CA ARG A 62 -5.85 -7.22 -9.31
C ARG A 62 -4.69 -6.95 -10.27
N SER A 63 -4.91 -7.22 -11.56
CA SER A 63 -3.89 -7.05 -12.60
C SER A 63 -3.48 -5.59 -12.74
N SER A 64 -4.44 -4.67 -12.74
CA SER A 64 -4.17 -3.23 -12.79
C SER A 64 -3.43 -2.75 -11.54
N ALA A 65 -3.87 -3.20 -10.35
CA ALA A 65 -3.20 -2.89 -9.10
C ALA A 65 -1.75 -3.45 -9.06
N SER A 66 -1.53 -4.69 -9.51
CA SER A 66 -0.21 -5.32 -9.52
C SER A 66 0.76 -4.66 -10.51
N LYS A 67 0.28 -4.24 -11.69
CA LYS A 67 1.06 -3.44 -12.65
C LYS A 67 1.49 -2.11 -12.01
N ARG A 68 0.58 -1.44 -11.32
CA ARG A 68 0.86 -0.19 -10.63
C ARG A 68 1.83 -0.37 -9.47
N GLU A 69 1.64 -1.41 -8.64
CA GLU A 69 2.57 -1.77 -7.57
C GLU A 69 3.98 -2.00 -8.11
N SER A 70 4.13 -2.74 -9.21
CA SER A 70 5.42 -2.98 -9.85
C SER A 70 6.05 -1.70 -10.37
N ALA A 71 5.26 -0.80 -10.95
CA ALA A 71 5.73 0.52 -11.38
C ALA A 71 6.24 1.33 -10.18
N ILE A 72 5.47 1.40 -9.09
CA ILE A 72 5.86 2.11 -7.87
C ILE A 72 7.11 1.49 -7.23
N LYS A 73 7.24 0.15 -7.21
CA LYS A 73 8.44 -0.54 -6.72
C LYS A 73 9.70 -0.13 -7.48
N LYS A 74 9.60 0.09 -8.79
CA LYS A 74 10.69 0.58 -9.65
C LYS A 74 11.00 2.07 -9.50
N LEU A 75 10.08 2.86 -8.92
CA LEU A 75 10.32 4.28 -8.69
C LEU A 75 11.42 4.51 -7.65
N SER A 76 12.26 5.51 -7.92
CA SER A 76 13.23 6.03 -6.95
C SER A 76 12.51 6.64 -5.74
N ARG A 77 13.22 6.78 -4.62
CA ARG A 77 12.69 7.41 -3.41
C ARG A 77 12.06 8.79 -3.70
N LYS A 78 12.73 9.61 -4.53
CA LYS A 78 12.24 10.95 -4.93
C LYS A 78 10.89 10.86 -5.66
N ASN A 79 10.77 9.94 -6.62
CA ASN A 79 9.54 9.78 -7.38
C ASN A 79 8.39 9.24 -6.52
N LYS A 80 8.68 8.37 -5.54
CA LYS A 80 7.69 7.92 -4.55
C LYS A 80 7.19 9.08 -3.69
N ILE A 81 8.09 9.91 -3.19
CA ILE A 81 7.74 11.11 -2.41
C ILE A 81 6.89 12.05 -3.27
N GLN A 82 7.30 12.30 -4.51
CA GLN A 82 6.52 13.14 -5.42
C GLN A 82 5.12 12.58 -5.68
N LEU A 83 4.98 11.26 -5.85
CA LEU A 83 3.68 10.60 -5.99
C LEU A 83 2.81 10.77 -4.73
N ILE A 84 3.42 10.70 -3.55
CA ILE A 84 2.74 10.89 -2.26
C ILE A 84 2.31 12.35 -2.07
N THR A 85 3.16 13.32 -2.47
CA THR A 85 2.92 14.75 -2.27
C THR A 85 2.00 15.37 -3.31
N GLN A 86 1.91 14.81 -4.52
CA GLN A 86 1.02 15.31 -5.57
C GLN A 86 -0.46 14.91 -5.40
N LYS A 87 -0.83 14.27 -4.29
CA LYS A 87 -2.18 13.75 -4.07
C LYS A 87 -2.84 14.40 -2.87
#